data_AF-A0A8J8IYI1-F1
#
_entry.id   AF-A0A8J8IYI1-F1
#
_cell.length_a   1.000
_cell.length_b   1.000
_cell.length_c   1.000
_cell.angle_alpha   90.00
_cell.angle_beta   90.00
_cell.angle_gamma   90.00
#
_symmetry.space_group_name_H-M   'P 1'
#
loop_
_entity.id
_entity.type
_entity.pdbx_description
1 polymer ?
#
loop_
_entity_poly.entity_id
_entity_poly.type
_entity_poly.pdbx_seq_one_letter_code
_entity_poly.pdbx_strand_id
1 'polypeptide(L)'
;MPINLDDLRANIKEYIESGEDDFKKGRYNSAIIMYFKAMVGICDYVIKRDLGLEPKSHAERFAVLRLHYRDLYRIVNKYFDFYRDAYERRITKGEAREIRNAVLQLTDRIK
;
A
#
# COMPACT_ATOMS: atom_id res chain seq x y z
N MET A 1 10.15 1.13 -19.32
CA MET A 1 8.78 1.41 -19.80
C MET A 1 8.08 2.28 -18.77
N PRO A 2 7.29 3.27 -19.19
CA PRO A 2 6.50 4.08 -18.26
C PRO A 2 5.43 3.23 -17.57
N ILE A 3 5.05 3.62 -16.36
CA ILE A 3 4.00 2.95 -15.58
C ILE A 3 2.65 3.17 -16.27
N ASN A 4 1.91 2.08 -16.49
CA ASN A 4 0.53 2.08 -16.96
C ASN A 4 -0.45 2.08 -15.77
N LEU A 5 -1.46 2.98 -15.81
CA LEU A 5 -2.44 3.12 -14.73
C LEU A 5 -3.39 1.92 -14.59
N ASP A 6 -3.71 1.23 -15.68
CA ASP A 6 -4.58 0.05 -15.66
C ASP A 6 -3.84 -1.17 -15.10
N ASP A 7 -2.56 -1.34 -15.46
CA ASP A 7 -1.69 -2.36 -14.84
C ASP A 7 -1.54 -2.10 -13.34
N LEU A 8 -1.37 -0.84 -12.92
CA LEU A 8 -1.34 -0.49 -11.50
C LEU A 8 -2.65 -0.86 -10.80
N ARG A 9 -3.81 -0.56 -11.39
CA ARG A 9 -5.11 -0.95 -10.81
C ARG A 9 -5.25 -2.47 -10.69
N ALA A 10 -4.85 -3.21 -11.72
CA ALA A 10 -4.87 -4.67 -11.71
C ALA A 10 -3.98 -5.23 -10.60
N ASN A 11 -2.74 -4.73 -10.47
CA ASN A 11 -1.81 -5.14 -9.43
C ASN A 11 -2.34 -4.81 -8.02
N ILE A 12 -2.90 -3.61 -7.81
CA ILE A 12 -3.51 -3.22 -6.53
C ILE A 12 -4.62 -4.19 -6.15
N LYS A 13 -5.49 -4.53 -7.10
CA LYS A 13 -6.58 -5.49 -6.89
C LYS A 13 -6.04 -6.87 -6.52
N GLU A 14 -5.06 -7.39 -7.26
CA GLU A 14 -4.43 -8.68 -6.98
C GLU A 14 -3.81 -8.72 -5.57
N TYR A 15 -3.13 -7.66 -5.16
CA TYR A 15 -2.54 -7.56 -3.83
C TYR A 15 -3.58 -7.51 -2.72
N ILE A 16 -4.71 -6.81 -2.92
CA ILE A 16 -5.82 -6.81 -1.96
C ILE A 16 -6.40 -8.23 -1.84
N GLU A 17 -6.71 -8.89 -2.96
CA GLU A 17 -7.27 -10.24 -2.98
C GLU A 17 -6.34 -11.25 -2.30
N SER A 18 -5.04 -11.19 -2.61
CA SER A 18 -4.02 -12.03 -1.97
C SER A 18 -3.92 -11.75 -0.47
N GLY A 19 -3.95 -10.47 -0.07
CA GLY A 19 -3.97 -10.07 1.34
C GLY A 19 -5.19 -10.61 2.10
N GLU A 20 -6.38 -10.55 1.48
CA GLU A 20 -7.61 -11.11 2.06
C GLU A 20 -7.54 -12.63 2.25
N ASP A 21 -6.99 -13.36 1.28
CA ASP A 21 -6.80 -14.81 1.37
C ASP A 21 -5.85 -15.18 2.52
N ASP A 22 -4.70 -14.52 2.60
CA ASP A 22 -3.74 -14.73 3.68
C ASP A 22 -4.33 -14.35 5.05
N PHE A 23 -5.09 -13.26 5.12
CA PHE A 23 -5.76 -12.83 6.36
C PHE A 23 -6.76 -13.87 6.85
N LYS A 24 -7.59 -14.42 5.96
CA LYS A 24 -8.57 -15.49 6.28
C LYS A 24 -7.88 -16.76 6.76
N LYS A 25 -6.72 -17.10 6.19
CA LYS A 25 -5.89 -18.26 6.57
C LYS A 25 -5.06 -18.02 7.84
N GLY A 26 -5.14 -16.85 8.47
CA GLY A 26 -4.37 -16.51 9.67
C GLY A 26 -2.89 -16.20 9.41
N ARG A 27 -2.49 -15.98 8.16
CA ARG A 27 -1.10 -15.72 7.73
C ARG A 27 -0.80 -14.22 7.79
N TYR A 28 -0.90 -13.63 8.98
CA TYR A 28 -0.94 -12.17 9.15
C TYR A 28 0.32 -11.43 8.69
N ASN A 29 1.52 -12.02 8.83
CA ASN A 29 2.74 -11.43 8.27
C ASN A 29 2.65 -11.27 6.75
N SER A 30 2.18 -12.32 6.05
CA SER A 30 2.01 -12.30 4.59
C SER A 30 0.90 -11.33 4.18
N ALA A 31 -0.21 -11.34 4.91
CA ALA A 31 -1.32 -10.42 4.68
C ALA A 31 -0.88 -8.95 4.76
N ILE A 32 -0.12 -8.55 5.78
CA ILE A 32 0.43 -7.19 5.89
C ILE A 32 1.30 -6.82 4.69
N ILE A 33 2.16 -7.73 4.23
CA ILE A 33 3.02 -7.47 3.08
C ILE A 33 2.17 -7.18 1.83
N MET A 34 1.13 -7.97 1.59
CA MET A 34 0.24 -7.77 0.44
C MET A 34 -0.58 -6.48 0.56
N TYR A 35 -1.14 -6.20 1.74
CA TYR A 35 -1.84 -4.93 1.97
C TYR A 35 -0.93 -3.72 1.81
N PHE A 36 0.31 -3.80 2.30
CA PHE A 36 1.27 -2.71 2.13
C PHE A 36 1.66 -2.51 0.66
N LYS A 37 1.84 -3.59 -0.11
CA LYS A 37 2.03 -3.50 -1.58
C LYS A 37 0.85 -2.81 -2.27
N ALA A 38 -0.39 -3.14 -1.89
CA ALA A 38 -1.58 -2.46 -2.39
C ALA A 38 -1.57 -0.96 -2.03
N MET A 39 -1.22 -0.61 -0.80
CA MET A 39 -1.10 0.78 -0.35
C MET A 39 -0.06 1.57 -1.16
N VAL A 40 1.11 0.98 -1.41
CA VAL A 40 2.16 1.57 -2.24
C VAL A 40 1.67 1.74 -3.68
N GLY A 41 0.99 0.74 -4.24
CA GLY A 41 0.40 0.83 -5.57
C GLY A 41 -0.63 1.95 -5.69
N ILE A 42 -1.48 2.15 -4.67
CA ILE A 42 -2.42 3.28 -4.62
C ILE A 42 -1.67 4.62 -4.62
N CYS A 43 -0.59 4.73 -3.85
CA CYS A 43 0.23 5.94 -3.85
C CYS A 43 0.84 6.21 -5.23
N ASP A 44 1.40 5.19 -5.89
CA ASP A 44 1.97 5.31 -7.23
C ASP A 44 0.91 5.67 -8.27
N TYR A 45 -0.28 5.10 -8.16
CA TYR A 45 -1.40 5.45 -9.04
C TYR A 45 -1.74 6.95 -8.92
N VAL A 46 -1.90 7.46 -7.70
CA VAL A 46 -2.23 8.88 -7.47
C VAL A 46 -1.12 9.79 -7.99
N ILE A 47 0.14 9.49 -7.65
CA ILE A 47 1.30 10.27 -8.10
C ILE A 47 1.39 10.28 -9.63
N LYS A 48 1.22 9.12 -10.27
CA LYS A 48 1.29 9.01 -11.73
C LYS A 48 0.14 9.73 -12.42
N ARG A 49 -1.10 9.56 -11.94
CA ARG A 49 -2.30 10.18 -12.53
C ARG A 49 -2.24 11.70 -12.45
N ASP A 50 -1.86 12.24 -11.31
CA ASP A 50 -1.98 13.68 -11.04
C ASP A 50 -0.71 14.45 -11.42
N LEU A 51 0.48 13.87 -11.23
CA LEU A 51 1.77 14.55 -11.41
C LEU A 51 2.59 14.00 -12.58
N GLY A 52 2.20 12.85 -13.16
CA GLY A 52 2.98 12.18 -14.21
C GLY A 52 4.28 11.52 -13.74
N LEU A 53 4.60 11.60 -12.44
CA LEU A 53 5.85 11.12 -11.86
C LEU A 53 5.83 9.61 -11.60
N GLU A 54 7.02 9.00 -11.52
CA GLU A 54 7.21 7.56 -11.30
C GLU A 54 8.33 7.30 -10.28
N PRO A 55 8.06 7.46 -8.98
CA PRO A 55 9.07 7.25 -7.95
C PRO A 55 9.62 5.81 -8.00
N LYS A 56 10.94 5.67 -7.88
CA LYS A 56 11.64 4.37 -8.01
C LYS A 56 12.00 3.75 -6.66
N SER A 57 11.84 4.49 -5.58
CA SER A 57 12.17 4.04 -4.22
C SER A 57 11.12 4.49 -3.20
N HIS A 58 11.11 3.86 -2.01
CA HIS A 58 10.27 4.30 -0.89
C HIS A 58 10.59 5.74 -0.48
N ALA A 59 11.88 6.11 -0.48
CA ALA A 59 12.32 7.46 -0.13
C ALA A 59 11.77 8.51 -1.11
N GLU A 60 11.89 8.28 -2.42
CA GLU A 60 11.33 9.17 -3.44
C GLU A 60 9.81 9.29 -3.32
N ARG A 61 9.13 8.15 -3.18
CA ARG A 61 7.67 8.12 -3.02
C ARG A 61 7.24 8.93 -1.80
N PHE A 62 7.91 8.75 -0.67
CA PHE A 62 7.56 9.43 0.57
C PHE A 62 7.86 10.93 0.48
N ALA A 63 8.93 11.33 -0.22
CA ALA A 63 9.22 12.73 -0.48
C ALA A 63 8.11 13.40 -1.32
N VAL A 64 7.69 12.77 -2.41
CA VAL A 64 6.59 13.26 -3.26
C VAL A 64 5.29 13.36 -2.46
N LEU A 65 4.92 12.31 -1.73
CA LEU A 65 3.70 12.31 -0.91
C LEU A 65 3.75 13.38 0.18
N ARG A 66 4.90 13.57 0.85
CA ARG A 66 5.04 14.60 1.88
C ARG A 66 4.80 16.01 1.33
N LEU A 67 5.23 16.27 0.10
CA LEU A 67 5.10 17.56 -0.56
C LEU A 67 3.69 17.81 -1.11
N HIS A 68 3.07 16.79 -1.73
CA HIS A 68 1.84 16.96 -2.51
C HIS A 68 0.58 16.31 -1.88
N TYR A 69 0.74 15.26 -1.08
CA TYR A 69 -0.36 14.43 -0.57
C TYR A 69 -0.15 14.08 0.91
N ARG A 70 -0.19 15.12 1.76
CA ARG A 70 0.16 14.99 3.18
C ARG A 70 -0.71 13.98 3.95
N ASP A 71 -1.94 13.78 3.51
CA ASP A 71 -2.86 12.76 4.02
C ASP A 71 -2.36 11.34 3.69
N LEU A 72 -2.03 11.07 2.42
CA LEU A 72 -1.46 9.78 2.01
C LEU A 72 -0.11 9.52 2.66
N TYR A 73 0.76 10.54 2.75
CA TYR A 73 2.04 10.45 3.44
C TYR A 73 1.88 9.98 4.89
N ARG A 74 0.95 10.59 5.64
CA ARG A 74 0.71 10.20 7.04
C ARG A 74 0.28 8.73 7.16
N ILE A 75 -0.57 8.27 6.25
CA ILE A 75 -1.07 6.90 6.25
C ILE A 75 0.05 5.91 5.90
N VAL A 76 0.71 6.09 4.76
CA VAL A 76 1.75 5.15 4.31
C VAL A 76 2.94 5.12 5.27
N ASN A 77 3.32 6.26 5.83
CA ASN A 77 4.42 6.35 6.80
C ASN A 77 4.09 5.58 8.08
N LYS A 78 2.85 5.68 8.59
CA LYS A 78 2.40 4.92 9.76
C LYS A 78 2.53 3.40 9.54
N TYR A 79 2.10 2.91 8.38
CA TYR A 79 2.08 1.46 8.12
C TYR A 79 3.41 0.91 7.57
N PHE A 80 4.36 1.77 7.24
CA PHE A 80 5.70 1.33 6.84
C PHE A 80 6.42 0.60 7.98
N ASP A 81 6.23 1.04 9.22
CA ASP A 81 6.77 0.36 10.39
C ASP A 81 6.17 -1.05 10.54
N PHE A 82 4.85 -1.20 10.33
CA PHE A 82 4.18 -2.51 10.39
C PHE A 82 4.68 -3.46 9.29
N TYR A 83 4.94 -2.92 8.10
CA TYR A 83 5.54 -3.68 7.01
C TYR A 83 6.93 -4.20 7.37
N ARG A 84 7.77 -3.35 7.98
CA ARG A 84 9.11 -3.75 8.43
C ARG A 84 9.05 -4.79 9.54
N ASP A 85 8.16 -4.59 10.51
CA ASP A 85 7.92 -5.52 11.61
C ASP A 85 7.54 -6.92 11.13
N ALA A 86 6.84 -7.05 9.99
CA ALA A 86 6.45 -8.34 9.44
C ALA A 86 7.65 -9.22 9.02
N TYR A 87 8.85 -8.65 8.89
CA TYR A 87 10.10 -9.40 8.66
C TYR A 87 10.81 -9.79 9.95
N GLU A 88 10.57 -9.07 11.05
CA GLU A 88 11.34 -9.20 12.29
C GLU A 88 10.54 -9.90 13.42
N ARG A 89 9.20 -9.81 13.39
CA ARG A 89 8.32 -10.39 14.41
C ARG A 89 7.01 -10.93 13.84
N ARG A 90 6.26 -11.64 14.67
CA ARG A 90 4.90 -12.08 14.33
C ARG A 90 3.92 -10.92 14.45
N ILE A 91 3.13 -10.77 13.39
CA ILE A 91 2.05 -9.79 13.31
C ILE A 91 0.78 -10.39 13.90
N THR A 92 0.07 -9.59 14.69
CA THR A 92 -1.22 -9.96 15.25
C THR A 92 -2.35 -9.75 14.23
N LYS A 93 -3.48 -10.44 14.43
CA LYS A 93 -4.71 -10.20 13.66
C LYS A 93 -5.17 -8.73 13.71
N GLY A 94 -4.95 -8.07 14.85
CA GLY A 94 -5.33 -6.67 15.06
C GLY A 94 -4.56 -5.73 14.14
N GLU A 95 -3.23 -5.84 14.14
CA GLU A 95 -2.34 -5.04 13.29
C GLU A 95 -2.62 -5.29 11.80
N ALA A 96 -2.79 -6.56 11.40
CA ALA A 96 -3.14 -6.89 10.02
C ALA A 96 -4.51 -6.34 9.60
N ARG A 97 -5.49 -6.31 10.52
CA ARG A 97 -6.81 -5.72 10.25
C ARG A 97 -6.72 -4.21 10.11
N GLU A 98 -5.83 -3.56 10.84
CA GLU A 98 -5.67 -2.11 10.82
C GLU A 98 -5.22 -1.62 9.44
N ILE A 99 -4.15 -2.20 8.89
CA ILE A 99 -3.69 -1.86 7.54
C ILE A 99 -4.70 -2.27 6.47
N ARG A 100 -5.36 -3.44 6.61
CA ARG A 100 -6.43 -3.89 5.71
C ARG A 100 -7.50 -2.81 5.56
N ASN A 101 -8.03 -2.32 6.69
CA ASN A 101 -9.09 -1.32 6.67
C ASN A 101 -8.62 0.00 6.04
N ALA A 102 -7.38 0.41 6.31
CA ALA A 102 -6.80 1.60 5.69
C ALA A 102 -6.68 1.45 4.17
N VAL A 103 -6.21 0.30 3.67
CA VAL A 103 -6.11 0.01 2.23
C VAL A 103 -7.48 0.06 1.57
N LEU A 104 -8.49 -0.59 2.16
CA LEU A 104 -9.84 -0.61 1.60
C LEU A 104 -10.44 0.81 1.51
N GLN A 105 -10.25 1.64 2.53
CA GLN A 105 -10.66 3.06 2.48
C GLN A 105 -9.93 3.84 1.38
N LEU A 106 -8.65 3.55 1.15
CA LEU A 106 -7.85 4.22 0.13
C LEU A 106 -8.21 3.80 -1.31
N THR A 107 -8.93 2.70 -1.52
CA THR A 107 -9.35 2.30 -2.89
C THR A 107 -10.26 3.34 -3.56
N ASP A 108 -10.92 4.20 -2.80
CA ASP A 108 -11.69 5.32 -3.35
C ASP A 108 -10.83 6.32 -4.13
N ARG A 109 -9.51 6.36 -3.88
CA ARG A 109 -8.57 7.24 -4.58
C ARG A 109 -8.27 6.80 -6.01
N ILE A 110 -8.59 5.57 -6.36
CA ILE A 110 -8.26 4.93 -7.65
C ILE A 110 -9.50 4.50 -8.44
N LYS A 111 -10.69 4.95 -8.01
CA LYS A 111 -11.92 4.82 -8.78
C LYS A 111 -11.87 5.69 -10.04
#